data_AF-A0A8I2AII2-F1
#
_entry.id   AF-A0A8I2AII2-F1
#
_cell.length_a   1.000
_cell.length_b   1.000
_cell.length_c   1.000
_cell.angle_alpha   90.00
_cell.angle_beta   90.00
_cell.angle_gamma   90.00
#
_symmetry.space_group_name_H-M   'P 1'
#
loop_
_entity.id
_entity.type
_entity.pdbx_description
1 polymer ?
#
loop_
_entity_poly.entity_id
_entity_poly.type
_entity_poly.pdbx_seq_one_letter_code
_entity_poly.pdbx_strand_id
1 'polypeptide(L)'
;MTYTRFSGFGHRPVLASWWRAVCLLAGLCLLMGAFPTNARAAPLELRDDLLSIEAWPAVTVLPDPTGTLLVNDVLAELARFQTPPGTSGTLGVRAEPVWVRIPVTVPVASNGLWVLDIDYPVLQRIEVYLAADGHVTQQATLGSLQPYTQRPLRSRTHALPLTMLPGHAYELLLRVETRGAMVLPITLNKPTTWHSKALNEQMLQGILTGLALCLLIYSLAQWLNLRDVLFIQYALLITGSLLFSLHLFGLGTQYLWRDMPWVELHAASLAALTATCGSFLFISQALAGDRPRSRLLRSMRGGAVLCVVLAALYALDLLSTRAVTGIVSILGLVPALMGIPGAVRRARLGDPVGSTLLLAWLVYFLATATVIGVIQGWVPVNFWTLHSFQFGATLDMLLFMRVLGLRTKALRLEALDANRERDVMRSLAHTDPLTGLPNRRGLNIALASALSRCSSEKMLAVYVMDLDGFKPVNDQHGHDVGDELLVAVTRRLQGHVRQSDLVARLGGDEFVVMAGQLQSLQQAQELGHKLLDAFRSPFSLNNVQVEIGLTIGYAIAPHDSTDAIGLLKLADAAMYSGKQGGKFCLRRNTGDLALSST
;
A
#
# COMPACT_ATOMS: atom_id res chain seq x y z
N MET A 1 -27.73 5.19 38.81
CA MET A 1 -27.88 4.01 37.93
C MET A 1 -26.57 3.24 37.93
N THR A 2 -26.64 2.01 38.44
CA THR A 2 -25.52 1.09 38.71
C THR A 2 -24.96 0.51 37.40
N TYR A 3 -23.67 0.70 37.15
CA TYR A 3 -22.94 0.05 36.07
C TYR A 3 -22.41 -1.31 36.55
N THR A 4 -23.04 -2.39 36.10
CA THR A 4 -22.55 -3.77 36.23
C THR A 4 -21.47 -4.03 35.17
N ARG A 5 -20.24 -4.32 35.64
CA ARG A 5 -19.15 -4.86 34.81
C ARG A 5 -19.51 -6.29 34.37
N PHE A 6 -19.70 -6.50 33.07
CA PHE A 6 -19.64 -7.83 32.47
C PHE A 6 -18.17 -8.21 32.21
N SER A 7 -17.64 -9.09 33.05
CA SER A 7 -16.44 -9.87 32.80
C SER A 7 -16.82 -11.16 32.09
N GLY A 8 -16.27 -11.41 30.90
CA GLY A 8 -16.36 -12.74 30.29
C GLY A 8 -16.23 -12.74 28.77
N PHE A 9 -15.00 -12.72 28.26
CA PHE A 9 -14.56 -13.54 27.12
C PHE A 9 -13.03 -13.50 27.09
N GLY A 10 -12.40 -14.52 27.67
CA GLY A 10 -10.97 -14.71 27.58
C GLY A 10 -10.59 -15.02 26.13
N HIS A 11 -10.00 -14.04 25.44
CA HIS A 11 -9.24 -14.29 24.22
C HIS A 11 -8.04 -15.18 24.57
N ARG A 12 -8.21 -16.51 24.46
CA ARG A 12 -7.07 -17.42 24.34
C ARG A 12 -6.28 -17.00 23.09
N PRO A 13 -4.93 -16.96 23.13
CA PRO A 13 -4.14 -16.47 22.02
C PRO A 13 -4.16 -17.51 20.90
N VAL A 14 -5.09 -17.35 19.95
CA VAL A 14 -5.13 -18.11 18.69
C VAL A 14 -3.79 -18.01 17.95
N LEU A 15 -3.03 -16.93 18.16
CA LEU A 15 -1.67 -16.79 17.63
C LEU A 15 -0.75 -17.96 18.05
N ALA A 16 -0.78 -18.41 19.30
CA ALA A 16 0.17 -19.42 19.79
C ALA A 16 -0.03 -20.81 19.16
N SER A 17 -1.27 -21.18 18.79
CA SER A 17 -1.55 -22.45 18.11
C SER A 17 -1.16 -22.42 16.63
N TRP A 18 -1.34 -21.27 15.96
CA TRP A 18 -0.87 -21.08 14.58
C TRP A 18 0.67 -21.09 14.48
N TRP A 19 1.36 -20.45 15.43
CA TRP A 19 2.83 -20.48 15.49
C TRP A 19 3.39 -21.90 15.65
N ARG A 20 2.76 -22.74 16.47
CA ARG A 20 3.16 -24.15 16.60
C ARG A 20 2.91 -24.95 15.33
N ALA A 21 1.77 -24.73 14.65
CA ALA A 21 1.45 -25.42 13.41
C ALA A 21 2.40 -25.04 12.25
N VAL A 22 2.76 -23.75 12.11
CA VAL A 22 3.70 -23.28 11.08
C VAL A 22 5.12 -23.75 11.36
N CYS A 23 5.58 -23.73 12.61
CA CYS A 23 6.89 -24.29 12.98
C CYS A 23 6.94 -25.82 12.82
N LEU A 24 5.83 -26.52 13.05
CA LEU A 24 5.71 -27.97 12.81
C LEU A 24 5.71 -28.30 11.33
N LEU A 25 5.05 -27.50 10.48
CA LEU A 25 5.07 -27.67 9.02
C LEU A 25 6.46 -27.34 8.42
N ALA A 26 7.11 -26.27 8.89
CA ALA A 26 8.48 -25.94 8.49
C ALA A 26 9.49 -27.00 8.96
N GLY A 27 9.29 -27.55 10.17
CA GLY A 27 10.08 -28.66 10.70
C GLY A 27 9.86 -29.98 9.95
N LEU A 28 8.62 -30.29 9.54
CA LEU A 28 8.31 -31.49 8.76
C LEU A 28 8.86 -31.43 7.32
N CYS A 29 8.87 -30.25 6.69
CA CYS A 29 9.50 -30.08 5.38
C CYS A 29 11.03 -30.19 5.44
N LEU A 30 11.66 -29.87 6.57
CA LEU A 30 13.10 -30.05 6.80
C LEU A 30 13.49 -31.50 7.13
N LEU A 31 12.55 -32.35 7.56
CA LEU A 31 12.82 -33.74 8.00
C LEU A 31 12.63 -34.81 6.92
N MET A 32 12.22 -34.44 5.69
CA MET A 32 12.07 -35.39 4.57
C MET A 32 13.32 -35.53 3.69
N GLY A 33 14.50 -35.17 4.20
CA GLY A 33 15.77 -35.45 3.54
C GLY A 33 16.19 -36.90 3.77
N ALA A 34 15.83 -37.81 2.87
CA ALA A 34 16.46 -39.11 2.80
C ALA A 34 17.96 -38.91 2.52
N PHE A 35 18.83 -39.35 3.42
CA PHE A 35 20.28 -39.36 3.20
C PHE A 35 20.60 -40.33 2.05
N PRO A 36 21.23 -39.89 0.95
CA PRO A 36 21.61 -40.81 -0.10
C PRO A 36 22.79 -41.66 0.36
N THR A 37 22.67 -42.97 0.13
CA THR A 37 23.75 -43.94 0.22
C THR A 37 24.72 -43.74 -0.95
N ASN A 38 26.03 -43.90 -0.69
CA ASN A 38 27.10 -43.88 -1.69
C ASN A 38 26.97 -45.08 -2.66
N ALA A 39 25.96 -45.08 -3.52
CA ALA A 39 25.87 -45.99 -4.63
C ALA A 39 26.64 -45.41 -5.83
N ARG A 40 27.41 -46.26 -6.53
CA ARG A 40 28.01 -45.91 -7.82
C ARG A 40 26.92 -45.40 -8.76
N ALA A 41 27.14 -44.24 -9.38
CA ALA A 41 26.27 -43.69 -10.42
C ALA A 41 26.10 -44.72 -11.55
N ALA A 42 24.91 -45.31 -11.66
CA ALA A 42 24.56 -46.19 -12.76
C ALA A 42 24.22 -45.35 -14.01
N PRO A 43 24.46 -45.87 -15.23
CA PRO A 43 24.07 -45.18 -16.45
C PRO A 43 22.55 -44.91 -16.48
N LEU A 44 22.16 -43.72 -16.93
CA LEU A 44 20.76 -43.37 -17.16
C LEU A 44 20.25 -44.04 -18.42
N GLU A 45 19.25 -44.92 -18.28
CA GLU A 45 18.61 -45.57 -19.40
C GLU A 45 17.48 -44.71 -19.97
N LEU A 46 17.65 -44.22 -21.21
CA LEU A 46 16.71 -43.32 -21.87
C LEU A 46 15.62 -44.06 -22.63
N ARG A 47 14.68 -44.61 -21.89
CA ARG A 47 13.56 -45.36 -22.44
C ARG A 47 12.39 -44.43 -22.83
N ASP A 48 11.70 -44.75 -23.92
CA ASP A 48 10.62 -43.90 -24.46
C ASP A 48 9.35 -43.89 -23.60
N ASP A 49 9.16 -44.89 -22.72
CA ASP A 49 8.09 -44.93 -21.71
C ASP A 49 8.30 -43.86 -20.61
N LEU A 50 9.55 -43.46 -20.39
CA LEU A 50 9.91 -42.41 -19.44
C LEU A 50 9.86 -41.05 -20.14
N LEU A 51 8.82 -40.26 -19.88
CA LEU A 51 8.66 -38.96 -20.52
C LEU A 51 9.66 -37.89 -20.04
N SER A 52 10.22 -38.09 -18.84
CA SER A 52 11.15 -37.18 -18.18
C SER A 52 11.98 -37.96 -17.17
N ILE A 53 13.29 -37.69 -17.13
CA ILE A 53 14.23 -38.34 -16.21
C ILE A 53 15.12 -37.27 -15.57
N GLU A 54 15.28 -37.33 -14.24
CA GLU A 54 16.24 -36.50 -13.52
C GLU A 54 17.65 -37.08 -13.67
N ALA A 55 18.61 -36.27 -14.09
CA ALA A 55 19.94 -36.77 -14.39
C ALA A 55 20.86 -36.83 -13.16
N TRP A 56 20.53 -36.09 -12.09
CA TRP A 56 21.40 -35.96 -10.91
C TRP A 56 21.86 -37.27 -10.26
N PRO A 57 21.02 -38.33 -10.16
CA PRO A 57 21.47 -39.60 -9.57
C PRO A 57 22.66 -40.26 -10.29
N ALA A 58 22.88 -39.94 -11.57
CA ALA A 58 24.02 -40.43 -12.34
C ALA A 58 25.13 -39.40 -12.54
N VAL A 59 24.98 -38.18 -11.98
CA VAL A 59 25.96 -37.11 -12.14
C VAL A 59 27.23 -37.45 -11.36
N THR A 60 28.36 -37.28 -12.05
CA THR A 60 29.68 -37.23 -11.43
C THR A 60 30.38 -35.94 -11.86
N VAL A 61 31.32 -35.43 -11.06
CA VAL A 61 31.94 -34.13 -11.26
C VAL A 61 33.46 -34.18 -11.19
N LEU A 62 34.11 -33.28 -11.92
CA LEU A 62 35.56 -33.07 -11.94
C LEU A 62 35.83 -31.55 -11.95
N PRO A 63 36.36 -30.99 -10.85
CA PRO A 63 36.79 -29.58 -10.83
C PRO A 63 37.97 -29.33 -11.80
N ASP A 64 37.95 -28.20 -12.51
CA ASP A 64 39.03 -27.72 -13.38
C ASP A 64 39.60 -26.40 -12.84
N PRO A 65 40.40 -26.43 -11.75
CA PRO A 65 40.96 -25.23 -11.14
C PRO A 65 41.91 -24.46 -12.09
N THR A 66 42.50 -25.16 -13.06
CA THR A 66 43.37 -24.58 -14.09
C THR A 66 42.60 -23.88 -15.20
N GLY A 67 41.35 -24.28 -15.46
CA GLY A 67 40.54 -23.77 -16.56
C GLY A 67 41.04 -24.20 -17.96
N THR A 68 41.98 -25.14 -18.04
CA THR A 68 42.67 -25.52 -19.28
C THR A 68 42.30 -26.91 -19.78
N LEU A 69 41.52 -27.70 -19.01
CA LEU A 69 41.15 -29.04 -19.43
C LEU A 69 40.25 -28.97 -20.68
N LEU A 70 40.67 -29.68 -21.73
CA LEU A 70 39.88 -29.82 -22.96
C LEU A 70 39.02 -31.07 -22.90
N VAL A 71 37.96 -31.11 -23.71
CA VAL A 71 37.04 -32.27 -23.77
C VAL A 71 37.76 -33.58 -24.07
N ASN A 72 38.81 -33.57 -24.90
CA ASN A 72 39.58 -34.76 -25.24
C ASN A 72 40.38 -35.29 -24.04
N ASP A 73 40.94 -34.40 -23.21
CA ASP A 73 41.65 -34.79 -21.98
C ASP A 73 40.69 -35.42 -20.96
N VAL A 74 39.49 -34.84 -20.87
CA VAL A 74 38.41 -35.31 -19.98
C VAL A 74 37.86 -36.67 -20.43
N LEU A 75 37.70 -36.89 -21.75
CA LEU A 75 37.28 -38.17 -22.32
C LEU A 75 38.34 -39.27 -22.13
N ALA A 76 39.62 -38.92 -22.13
CA ALA A 76 40.70 -39.87 -21.86
C ALA A 76 40.76 -40.32 -20.39
N GLU A 77 40.31 -39.49 -19.45
CA GLU A 77 40.43 -39.72 -18.01
C GLU A 77 39.08 -39.72 -17.26
N LEU A 78 38.04 -40.36 -17.83
CA LEU A 78 36.69 -40.45 -17.24
C LEU A 78 36.66 -41.06 -15.82
N ALA A 79 37.70 -41.80 -15.43
CA ALA A 79 37.84 -42.38 -14.10
C ALA A 79 38.10 -41.35 -12.98
N ARG A 80 38.51 -40.11 -13.32
CA ARG A 80 38.77 -39.05 -12.33
C ARG A 80 37.52 -38.41 -11.75
N PHE A 81 36.37 -38.61 -12.39
CA PHE A 81 35.10 -38.05 -11.94
C PHE A 81 34.65 -38.68 -10.62
N GLN A 82 34.18 -37.84 -9.70
CA GLN A 82 33.73 -38.25 -8.37
C GLN A 82 32.25 -37.91 -8.18
N THR A 83 31.57 -38.62 -7.28
CA THR A 83 30.19 -38.27 -6.93
C THR A 83 30.17 -36.89 -6.24
N PRO A 84 29.26 -35.99 -6.63
CA PRO A 84 29.20 -34.66 -6.05
C PRO A 84 28.86 -34.72 -4.55
N PRO A 85 29.46 -33.87 -3.72
CA PRO A 85 29.13 -33.78 -2.30
C PRO A 85 27.77 -33.07 -2.09
N GLY A 86 26.99 -33.50 -1.08
CA GLY A 86 25.74 -32.86 -0.68
C GLY A 86 24.46 -33.52 -1.22
N THR A 87 23.33 -32.86 -1.02
CA THR A 87 22.02 -33.30 -1.55
C THR A 87 21.88 -33.01 -3.05
N SER A 88 20.82 -33.49 -3.67
CA SER A 88 20.67 -33.47 -5.12
C SER A 88 20.51 -32.07 -5.72
N GLY A 89 21.17 -31.84 -6.87
CA GLY A 89 20.94 -30.74 -7.80
C GLY A 89 21.81 -29.49 -7.65
N THR A 90 22.86 -29.48 -6.83
CA THR A 90 23.69 -28.29 -6.58
C THR A 90 25.15 -28.63 -6.31
N LEU A 91 26.07 -27.77 -6.76
CA LEU A 91 27.51 -27.84 -6.43
C LEU A 91 27.96 -26.68 -5.54
N GLY A 92 27.00 -25.83 -5.14
CA GLY A 92 27.22 -24.61 -4.37
C GLY A 92 27.95 -23.52 -5.14
N VAL A 93 28.58 -22.59 -4.41
CA VAL A 93 29.32 -21.47 -5.02
C VAL A 93 30.76 -21.90 -5.24
N ARG A 94 31.15 -22.04 -6.51
CA ARG A 94 32.52 -22.40 -6.92
C ARG A 94 33.08 -21.35 -7.87
N ALA A 95 34.35 -21.01 -7.69
CA ALA A 95 35.03 -20.03 -8.54
C ALA A 95 35.66 -20.67 -9.79
N GLU A 96 36.03 -21.93 -9.68
CA GLU A 96 36.63 -22.74 -10.75
C GLU A 96 35.55 -23.33 -11.66
N PRO A 97 35.82 -23.48 -12.97
CA PRO A 97 34.98 -24.29 -13.85
C PRO A 97 34.87 -25.73 -13.35
N VAL A 98 33.71 -26.35 -13.55
CA VAL A 98 33.48 -27.75 -13.17
C VAL A 98 32.97 -28.53 -14.36
N TRP A 99 33.59 -29.68 -14.61
CA TRP A 99 33.10 -30.68 -15.54
C TRP A 99 32.08 -31.58 -14.83
N VAL A 100 30.95 -31.81 -15.49
CA VAL A 100 29.85 -32.66 -15.05
C VAL A 100 29.71 -33.76 -16.09
N ARG A 101 29.74 -35.03 -15.65
CA ARG A 101 29.58 -36.21 -16.48
C ARG A 101 28.30 -36.93 -16.13
N ILE A 102 27.55 -37.28 -17.17
CA ILE A 102 26.29 -38.02 -17.10
C ILE A 102 26.38 -39.18 -18.08
N PRO A 103 26.59 -40.43 -17.61
CA PRO A 103 26.59 -41.60 -18.47
C PRO A 103 25.15 -41.95 -18.86
N VAL A 104 24.91 -42.16 -20.15
CA VAL A 104 23.57 -42.34 -20.73
C VAL A 104 23.55 -43.53 -21.67
N THR A 105 22.52 -44.38 -21.61
CA THR A 105 22.31 -45.48 -22.56
C THR A 105 20.97 -45.33 -23.25
N VAL A 106 20.94 -45.49 -24.57
CA VAL A 106 19.70 -45.42 -25.36
C VAL A 106 19.31 -46.84 -25.78
N PRO A 107 18.19 -47.39 -25.30
CA PRO A 107 17.71 -48.71 -25.72
C PRO A 107 17.45 -48.77 -27.22
N VAL A 108 17.58 -49.96 -27.82
CA VAL A 108 17.30 -50.19 -29.25
C VAL A 108 15.85 -49.83 -29.62
N ALA A 109 14.92 -49.97 -28.68
CA ALA A 109 13.50 -49.63 -28.87
C ALA A 109 13.18 -48.12 -28.77
N SER A 110 14.15 -47.29 -28.38
CA SER A 110 13.95 -45.84 -28.24
C SER A 110 14.05 -45.13 -29.58
N ASN A 111 13.33 -44.02 -29.75
CA ASN A 111 13.48 -43.11 -30.89
C ASN A 111 14.72 -42.19 -30.80
N GLY A 112 15.47 -42.24 -29.69
CA GLY A 112 16.73 -41.49 -29.53
C GLY A 112 16.56 -39.97 -29.41
N LEU A 113 15.33 -39.45 -29.39
CA LEU A 113 15.04 -38.01 -29.34
C LEU A 113 14.78 -37.56 -27.90
N TRP A 114 15.69 -36.73 -27.39
CA TRP A 114 15.63 -36.19 -26.03
C TRP A 114 16.06 -34.73 -26.01
N VAL A 115 15.56 -33.96 -25.04
CA VAL A 115 15.96 -32.58 -24.79
C VAL A 115 16.63 -32.53 -23.42
N LEU A 116 17.90 -32.12 -23.42
CA LEU A 116 18.58 -31.69 -22.21
C LEU A 116 18.00 -30.35 -21.79
N ASP A 117 17.57 -30.25 -20.54
CA ASP A 117 17.07 -29.02 -19.95
C ASP A 117 17.71 -28.78 -18.58
N ILE A 118 18.31 -27.61 -18.42
CA ILE A 118 18.89 -27.13 -17.17
C ILE A 118 18.11 -25.88 -16.77
N ASP A 119 17.16 -26.06 -15.84
CA ASP A 119 16.24 -25.02 -15.40
C ASP A 119 16.84 -24.12 -14.31
N TYR A 120 17.94 -23.45 -14.67
CA TYR A 120 18.55 -22.41 -13.86
C TYR A 120 19.17 -21.33 -14.77
N PRO A 121 18.35 -20.38 -15.27
CA PRO A 121 18.72 -19.46 -16.37
C PRO A 121 19.91 -18.54 -16.13
N VAL A 122 20.34 -18.39 -14.87
CA VAL A 122 21.43 -17.48 -14.45
C VAL A 122 22.83 -18.09 -14.59
N LEU A 123 22.94 -19.34 -15.05
CA LEU A 123 24.24 -19.97 -15.33
C LEU A 123 24.90 -19.27 -16.52
N GLN A 124 26.13 -18.77 -16.33
CA GLN A 124 26.74 -17.84 -17.28
C GLN A 124 27.22 -18.51 -18.57
N ARG A 125 27.96 -19.60 -18.45
CA ARG A 125 28.48 -20.38 -19.58
C ARG A 125 28.38 -21.87 -19.27
N ILE A 126 27.81 -22.62 -20.21
CA ILE A 126 27.69 -24.08 -20.14
C ILE A 126 28.07 -24.61 -21.52
N GLU A 127 29.18 -25.34 -21.60
CA GLU A 127 29.53 -26.06 -22.82
C GLU A 127 29.04 -27.49 -22.69
N VAL A 128 28.28 -27.96 -23.68
CA VAL A 128 27.69 -29.29 -23.71
C VAL A 128 28.37 -30.09 -24.80
N TYR A 129 28.84 -31.29 -24.44
CA TYR A 129 29.47 -32.25 -25.33
C TYR A 129 28.76 -33.58 -25.18
N LEU A 130 28.24 -34.11 -26.28
CA LEU A 130 27.73 -35.47 -26.37
C LEU A 130 28.82 -36.31 -27.04
N ALA A 131 29.30 -37.35 -26.38
CA ALA A 131 30.33 -38.23 -26.91
C ALA A 131 29.84 -39.68 -27.00
N ALA A 132 30.24 -40.38 -28.06
CA ALA A 132 30.06 -41.82 -28.25
C ALA A 132 31.41 -42.41 -28.67
N ASP A 133 31.74 -43.60 -28.17
CA ASP A 133 32.99 -44.31 -28.50
C ASP A 133 34.26 -43.44 -28.38
N GLY A 134 34.30 -42.58 -27.34
CA GLY A 134 35.42 -41.68 -27.07
C GLY A 134 35.52 -40.44 -27.96
N HIS A 135 34.57 -40.21 -28.87
CA HIS A 135 34.56 -39.07 -29.79
C HIS A 135 33.32 -38.18 -29.58
N VAL A 136 33.49 -36.87 -29.69
CA VAL A 136 32.38 -35.90 -29.58
C VAL A 136 31.53 -35.95 -30.86
N THR A 137 30.24 -36.27 -30.72
CA THR A 137 29.26 -36.33 -31.82
C THR A 137 28.43 -35.06 -31.95
N GLN A 138 28.20 -34.35 -30.84
CA GLN A 138 27.45 -33.10 -30.81
C GLN A 138 28.05 -32.14 -29.77
N GLN A 139 28.16 -30.86 -30.10
CA GLN A 139 28.62 -29.82 -29.20
C GLN A 139 27.71 -28.59 -29.29
N ALA A 140 27.44 -27.96 -28.15
CA ALA A 140 26.75 -26.67 -28.10
C ALA A 140 27.24 -25.81 -26.93
N THR A 141 27.11 -24.49 -27.06
CA THR A 141 27.34 -23.54 -25.96
C THR A 141 26.00 -22.96 -25.53
N LEU A 142 25.71 -23.06 -24.24
CA LEU A 142 24.54 -22.51 -23.56
C LEU A 142 25.01 -21.52 -22.47
N GLY A 143 24.06 -20.90 -21.79
CA GLY A 143 24.32 -19.97 -20.69
C GLY A 143 23.66 -18.60 -20.90
N SER A 144 23.66 -17.79 -19.85
CA SER A 144 23.06 -16.46 -19.83
C SER A 144 23.85 -15.45 -20.66
N LEU A 145 25.16 -15.64 -20.80
CA LEU A 145 26.04 -14.79 -21.62
C LEU A 145 26.01 -15.14 -23.11
N GLN A 146 25.43 -16.28 -23.48
CA GLN A 146 25.21 -16.63 -24.88
C GLN A 146 24.07 -15.77 -25.45
N PRO A 147 24.27 -15.08 -26.59
CA PRO A 147 23.22 -14.32 -27.25
C PRO A 147 21.96 -15.17 -27.43
N TYR A 148 20.82 -14.63 -27.01
CA TYR A 148 19.55 -15.35 -26.96
C TYR A 148 19.15 -15.87 -28.34
N THR A 149 19.44 -15.09 -29.39
CA THR A 149 19.16 -15.45 -30.79
C THR A 149 19.97 -16.63 -31.31
N GLN A 150 21.13 -16.90 -30.69
CA GLN A 150 22.06 -17.98 -31.03
C GLN A 150 21.85 -19.25 -30.19
N ARG A 151 20.90 -19.25 -29.24
CA ARG A 151 20.60 -20.44 -28.43
C ARG A 151 19.94 -21.53 -29.30
N PRO A 152 20.33 -22.81 -29.15
CA PRO A 152 19.76 -23.92 -29.90
C PRO A 152 18.24 -24.01 -29.78
N LEU A 153 17.73 -23.91 -28.55
CA LEU A 153 16.32 -23.69 -28.27
C LEU A 153 16.16 -22.30 -27.65
N ARG A 154 15.29 -21.49 -28.26
CA ARG A 154 14.95 -20.14 -27.79
C ARG A 154 13.93 -20.23 -26.65
N SER A 155 14.37 -20.77 -25.51
CA SER A 155 13.60 -20.84 -24.26
C SER A 155 14.24 -19.96 -23.17
N ARG A 156 13.53 -19.78 -22.05
CA ARG A 156 14.08 -19.13 -20.84
C ARG A 156 15.23 -19.93 -20.22
N THR A 157 15.16 -21.26 -20.31
CA THR A 157 16.10 -22.22 -19.73
C THR A 157 17.27 -22.51 -20.67
N HIS A 158 18.25 -23.26 -20.19
CA HIS A 158 19.34 -23.77 -21.02
C HIS A 158 18.94 -25.14 -21.56
N ALA A 159 18.36 -25.16 -22.77
CA ALA A 159 17.86 -26.37 -23.40
C ALA A 159 18.57 -26.71 -24.72
N LEU A 160 18.83 -27.99 -24.95
CA LEU A 160 19.50 -28.52 -26.14
C LEU A 160 18.84 -29.84 -26.59
N PRO A 161 18.37 -29.94 -27.85
CA PRO A 161 17.96 -31.22 -28.40
C PRO A 161 19.19 -32.11 -28.60
N LEU A 162 19.15 -33.31 -28.04
CA LEU A 162 20.17 -34.33 -28.20
C LEU A 162 19.72 -35.31 -29.28
N THR A 163 20.58 -35.52 -30.28
CA THR A 163 20.33 -36.50 -31.34
C THR A 163 21.17 -37.73 -31.05
N MET A 164 20.53 -38.80 -30.58
CA MET A 164 21.20 -40.06 -30.21
C MET A 164 20.71 -41.20 -31.10
N LEU A 165 21.60 -42.16 -31.38
CA LEU A 165 21.27 -43.38 -32.09
C LEU A 165 20.79 -44.46 -31.11
N PRO A 166 19.70 -45.19 -31.43
CA PRO A 166 19.25 -46.30 -30.60
C PRO A 166 20.33 -47.38 -30.45
N GLY A 167 20.38 -48.02 -29.29
CA GLY A 167 21.32 -49.11 -28.98
C GLY A 167 22.75 -48.67 -28.62
N HIS A 168 23.03 -47.37 -28.54
CA HIS A 168 24.35 -46.83 -28.23
C HIS A 168 24.43 -46.26 -26.80
N ALA A 169 25.63 -46.25 -26.24
CA ALA A 169 25.96 -45.57 -25.00
C ALA A 169 26.63 -44.23 -25.30
N TYR A 170 26.28 -43.21 -24.53
CA TYR A 170 26.77 -41.85 -24.67
C TYR A 170 27.31 -41.34 -23.33
N GLU A 171 28.34 -40.51 -23.41
CA GLU A 171 28.85 -39.70 -22.31
C GLU A 171 28.41 -38.25 -22.56
N LEU A 172 27.49 -37.75 -21.73
CA LEU A 172 27.09 -36.35 -21.76
C LEU A 172 27.97 -35.58 -20.78
N LEU A 173 28.85 -34.74 -21.32
CA LEU A 173 29.77 -33.90 -20.57
C LEU A 173 29.31 -32.44 -20.62
N LEU A 174 29.26 -31.79 -19.46
CA LEU A 174 28.96 -30.37 -19.33
C LEU A 174 30.14 -29.66 -18.67
N ARG A 175 30.65 -28.60 -19.27
CA ARG A 175 31.59 -27.69 -18.61
C ARG A 175 30.83 -26.46 -18.14
N VAL A 176 30.66 -26.32 -16.84
CA VAL A 176 29.87 -25.24 -16.22
C VAL A 176 30.81 -24.20 -15.62
N GLU A 177 30.64 -22.95 -16.05
CA GLU A 177 31.35 -21.79 -15.53
C GLU A 177 30.34 -20.70 -15.14
N THR A 178 30.35 -20.30 -13.88
CA THR A 178 29.49 -19.22 -13.37
C THR A 178 30.12 -18.57 -12.15
N ARG A 179 29.88 -17.27 -11.98
CA ARG A 179 30.30 -16.52 -10.79
C ARG A 179 29.35 -16.69 -9.59
N GLY A 180 28.15 -17.24 -9.83
CA GLY A 180 27.10 -17.43 -8.82
C GLY A 180 27.08 -18.85 -8.23
N ALA A 181 25.93 -19.23 -7.67
CA ALA A 181 25.68 -20.60 -7.26
C ALA A 181 25.54 -21.53 -8.49
N MET A 182 26.18 -22.69 -8.46
CA MET A 182 26.03 -23.75 -9.46
C MET A 182 24.87 -24.66 -9.08
N VAL A 183 23.65 -24.18 -9.29
CA VAL A 183 22.42 -24.96 -9.14
C VAL A 183 22.10 -25.59 -10.50
N LEU A 184 21.98 -26.92 -10.53
CA LEU A 184 21.98 -27.74 -11.74
C LEU A 184 20.83 -28.76 -11.70
N PRO A 185 19.56 -28.32 -11.81
CA PRO A 185 18.41 -29.20 -12.00
C PRO A 185 18.42 -29.73 -13.44
N ILE A 186 19.25 -30.74 -13.69
CA ILE A 186 19.45 -31.33 -15.01
C ILE A 186 18.37 -32.40 -15.25
N THR A 187 17.57 -32.21 -16.30
CA THR A 187 16.56 -33.17 -16.71
C THR A 187 16.69 -33.52 -18.20
N LEU A 188 16.42 -34.77 -18.53
CA LEU A 188 16.30 -35.26 -19.89
C LEU A 188 14.83 -35.53 -20.15
N ASN A 189 14.24 -34.80 -21.10
CA ASN A 189 12.81 -34.82 -21.37
C ASN A 189 12.53 -35.21 -22.82
N LYS A 190 11.39 -35.87 -23.06
CA LYS A 190 10.86 -35.94 -24.43
C LYS A 190 10.45 -34.55 -24.91
N PRO A 191 10.62 -34.22 -26.22
CA PRO A 191 10.34 -32.88 -26.74
C PRO A 191 8.94 -32.33 -26.40
N THR A 192 7.91 -33.18 -26.46
CA THR A 192 6.52 -32.81 -26.12
C THR A 192 6.36 -32.48 -24.63
N THR A 193 6.94 -33.31 -23.75
CA THR A 193 6.92 -33.10 -22.30
C THR A 193 7.71 -31.87 -21.89
N TRP A 194 8.86 -31.63 -22.51
CA TRP A 194 9.63 -30.41 -22.33
C TRP A 194 8.81 -29.17 -22.71
N HIS A 195 8.15 -29.19 -23.86
CA HIS A 195 7.32 -28.06 -24.31
C HIS A 195 6.17 -27.78 -23.33
N SER A 196 5.45 -28.80 -22.89
CA SER A 196 4.37 -28.64 -21.89
C SER A 196 4.88 -28.13 -20.54
N LYS A 197 6.01 -28.63 -20.04
CA LYS A 197 6.64 -28.12 -18.81
C LYS A 197 7.07 -26.66 -18.96
N ALA A 198 7.71 -26.32 -20.07
CA ALA A 198 8.14 -24.95 -20.36
C ALA A 198 6.96 -23.98 -20.41
N LEU A 199 5.83 -24.38 -21.02
CA LEU A 199 4.60 -23.59 -21.05
C LEU A 199 3.97 -23.40 -19.66
N ASN A 200 3.87 -24.47 -18.87
CA ASN A 200 3.32 -24.38 -17.51
C ASN A 200 4.16 -23.48 -16.61
N GLU A 201 5.47 -23.59 -16.71
CA GLU A 201 6.40 -22.76 -15.94
C GLU A 201 6.35 -21.30 -16.42
N GLN A 202 6.31 -21.08 -17.74
CA GLN A 202 6.10 -19.75 -18.31
C GLN A 202 4.79 -19.10 -17.83
N MET A 203 3.70 -19.88 -17.72
CA MET A 203 2.42 -19.42 -17.20
C MET A 203 2.53 -19.00 -15.72
N LEU A 204 3.18 -19.82 -14.88
CA LEU A 204 3.42 -19.49 -13.48
C LEU A 204 4.20 -18.17 -13.35
N GLN A 205 5.30 -18.04 -14.08
CA GLN A 205 6.11 -16.83 -14.08
C GLN A 205 5.33 -15.61 -14.59
N GLY A 206 4.46 -15.80 -15.59
CA GLY A 206 3.54 -14.76 -16.07
C GLY A 206 2.54 -14.28 -15.01
N ILE A 207 1.93 -15.20 -14.25
CA ILE A 207 0.99 -14.88 -13.16
C ILE A 207 1.70 -14.10 -12.05
N LEU A 208 2.86 -14.59 -11.58
CA LEU A 208 3.60 -13.96 -10.48
C LEU A 208 4.14 -12.58 -10.86
N THR A 209 4.68 -12.45 -12.08
CA THR A 209 5.14 -11.17 -12.63
C THR A 209 3.96 -10.19 -12.79
N GLY A 210 2.83 -10.66 -13.30
CA GLY A 210 1.61 -9.86 -13.46
C GLY A 210 1.05 -9.35 -12.13
N LEU A 211 1.03 -10.19 -11.09
CA LEU A 211 0.64 -9.79 -9.74
C LEU A 211 1.56 -8.69 -9.19
N ALA A 212 2.88 -8.86 -9.31
CA ALA A 212 3.85 -7.84 -8.87
C ALA A 212 3.68 -6.52 -9.62
N LEU A 213 3.44 -6.57 -10.94
CA LEU A 213 3.17 -5.37 -11.75
C LEU A 213 1.87 -4.67 -11.33
N CYS A 214 0.80 -5.42 -11.06
CA CYS A 214 -0.45 -4.86 -10.54
C CYS A 214 -0.26 -4.15 -9.19
N LEU A 215 0.51 -4.76 -8.28
CA LEU A 215 0.83 -4.14 -6.99
C LEU A 215 1.70 -2.88 -7.15
N LEU A 216 2.63 -2.87 -8.11
CA LEU A 216 3.43 -1.70 -8.43
C LEU A 216 2.57 -0.55 -8.95
N ILE A 217 1.71 -0.83 -9.95
CA ILE A 217 0.78 0.17 -10.52
C ILE A 217 -0.16 0.71 -9.43
N TYR A 218 -0.73 -0.18 -8.60
CA TYR A 218 -1.56 0.22 -7.48
C TYR A 218 -0.82 1.17 -6.54
N SER A 219 0.42 0.83 -6.18
CA SER A 219 1.22 1.62 -5.25
C SER A 219 1.54 3.01 -5.80
N LEU A 220 1.90 3.10 -7.09
CA LEU A 220 2.15 4.37 -7.76
C LEU A 220 0.87 5.22 -7.87
N ALA A 221 -0.26 4.61 -8.24
CA ALA A 221 -1.55 5.29 -8.31
C ALA A 221 -1.99 5.85 -6.94
N GLN A 222 -1.80 5.07 -5.87
CA GLN A 222 -2.09 5.55 -4.51
C GLN A 222 -1.14 6.66 -4.08
N TRP A 223 0.14 6.59 -4.44
CA TRP A 223 1.07 7.68 -4.17
C TRP A 223 0.66 8.98 -4.88
N LEU A 224 0.21 8.92 -6.15
CA LEU A 224 -0.26 10.09 -6.89
C LEU A 224 -1.49 10.74 -6.23
N ASN A 225 -2.40 9.92 -5.71
CA ASN A 225 -3.66 10.38 -5.08
C ASN A 225 -3.47 10.85 -3.63
N LEU A 226 -2.78 10.06 -2.81
CA LEU A 226 -2.67 10.31 -1.36
C LEU A 226 -1.41 11.09 -0.99
N ARG A 227 -0.40 11.14 -1.86
CA ARG A 227 0.93 11.74 -1.62
C ARG A 227 1.65 11.23 -0.36
N ASP A 228 1.23 10.08 0.18
CA ASP A 228 1.92 9.40 1.29
C ASP A 228 3.17 8.68 0.74
N VAL A 229 4.34 9.06 1.29
CA VAL A 229 5.66 8.57 0.90
C VAL A 229 5.79 7.04 1.09
N LEU A 230 5.00 6.44 1.98
CA LEU A 230 5.03 5.00 2.23
C LEU A 230 4.70 4.18 0.97
N PHE A 231 3.84 4.70 0.08
CA PHE A 231 3.49 4.04 -1.18
C PHE A 231 4.63 4.05 -2.21
N ILE A 232 5.37 5.14 -2.34
CA ILE A 232 6.50 5.20 -3.28
C ILE A 232 7.69 4.37 -2.76
N GLN A 233 7.89 4.30 -1.44
CA GLN A 233 8.88 3.41 -0.83
C GLN A 233 8.54 1.93 -1.07
N TYR A 234 7.26 1.57 -0.97
CA TYR A 234 6.79 0.23 -1.28
C TYR A 234 6.92 -0.08 -2.79
N ALA A 235 6.61 0.87 -3.67
CA ALA A 235 6.83 0.73 -5.11
C ALA A 235 8.31 0.47 -5.45
N LEU A 236 9.24 1.15 -4.77
CA LEU A 236 10.68 0.91 -4.94
C LEU A 236 11.09 -0.52 -4.54
N LEU A 237 10.56 -1.02 -3.41
CA LEU A 237 10.77 -2.39 -2.96
C LEU A 237 10.24 -3.41 -3.99
N ILE A 238 9.01 -3.25 -4.45
CA ILE A 238 8.40 -4.15 -5.46
C ILE A 238 9.21 -4.11 -6.75
N THR A 239 9.64 -2.93 -7.20
CA THR A 239 10.43 -2.79 -8.44
C THR A 239 11.72 -3.60 -8.37
N GLY A 240 12.46 -3.49 -7.28
CA GLY A 240 13.67 -4.29 -7.10
C GLY A 240 13.39 -5.80 -7.07
N SER A 241 12.35 -6.23 -6.35
CA SER A 241 11.99 -7.64 -6.27
C SER A 241 11.49 -8.21 -7.61
N LEU A 242 10.70 -7.43 -8.35
CA LEU A 242 10.22 -7.75 -9.70
C LEU A 242 11.38 -7.92 -10.68
N LEU A 243 12.32 -6.96 -10.71
CA LEU A 243 13.50 -7.03 -11.58
C LEU A 243 14.39 -8.24 -11.22
N PHE A 244 14.54 -8.52 -9.92
CA PHE A 244 15.30 -9.68 -9.46
C PHE A 244 14.64 -10.99 -9.91
N SER A 245 13.31 -11.10 -9.78
CA SER A 245 12.55 -12.26 -10.26
C SER A 245 12.65 -12.44 -11.78
N LEU A 246 12.53 -11.35 -12.55
CA LEU A 246 12.64 -11.39 -14.01
C LEU A 246 14.02 -11.88 -14.47
N HIS A 247 15.08 -11.50 -13.77
CA HIS A 247 16.44 -12.00 -14.02
C HIS A 247 16.59 -13.46 -13.60
N LEU A 248 16.23 -13.81 -12.36
CA LEU A 248 16.43 -15.16 -11.79
C LEU A 248 15.77 -16.26 -12.62
N PHE A 249 14.58 -16.00 -13.17
CA PHE A 249 13.80 -16.96 -13.97
C PHE A 249 13.99 -16.81 -15.49
N GLY A 250 14.92 -15.96 -15.95
CA GLY A 250 15.30 -15.84 -17.36
C GLY A 250 14.30 -15.09 -18.25
N LEU A 251 13.24 -14.50 -17.69
CA LEU A 251 12.28 -13.69 -18.44
C LEU A 251 12.88 -12.40 -18.97
N GLY A 252 13.82 -11.82 -18.22
CA GLY A 252 14.52 -10.61 -18.60
C GLY A 252 15.30 -10.74 -19.90
N THR A 253 16.13 -11.78 -20.03
CA THR A 253 16.88 -12.05 -21.27
C THR A 253 15.97 -12.47 -22.41
N GLN A 254 14.86 -13.15 -22.11
CA GLN A 254 13.89 -13.58 -23.11
C GLN A 254 13.11 -12.40 -23.72
N TYR A 255 12.68 -11.43 -22.91
CA TYR A 255 11.73 -10.39 -23.36
C TYR A 255 12.20 -8.93 -23.20
N LEU A 256 13.02 -8.58 -22.21
CA LEU A 256 13.27 -7.18 -21.83
C LEU A 256 14.66 -6.65 -22.22
N TRP A 257 15.72 -7.37 -21.88
CA TRP A 257 17.11 -6.96 -22.11
C TRP A 257 17.87 -8.00 -22.93
N ARG A 258 17.22 -8.47 -24.00
CA ARG A 258 17.77 -9.45 -24.92
C ARG A 258 19.10 -8.97 -25.49
N ASP A 259 20.10 -9.85 -25.49
CA ASP A 259 21.43 -9.59 -26.06
C ASP A 259 22.15 -8.36 -25.45
N MET A 260 21.86 -8.04 -24.18
CA MET A 260 22.55 -6.99 -23.40
C MET A 260 23.41 -7.60 -22.27
N PRO A 261 24.67 -8.00 -22.53
CA PRO A 261 25.51 -8.68 -21.54
C PRO A 261 25.75 -7.87 -20.27
N TRP A 262 25.85 -6.53 -20.41
CA TRP A 262 26.01 -5.65 -19.26
C TRP A 262 24.82 -5.74 -18.30
N VAL A 263 23.58 -5.66 -18.83
CA VAL A 263 22.37 -5.78 -18.00
C VAL A 263 22.32 -7.16 -17.37
N GLU A 264 22.65 -8.21 -18.11
CA GLU A 264 22.61 -9.57 -17.58
C GLU A 264 23.61 -9.81 -16.43
N LEU A 265 24.80 -9.22 -16.49
CA LEU A 265 25.80 -9.30 -15.42
C LEU A 265 25.42 -8.45 -14.19
N HIS A 266 24.70 -7.35 -14.37
CA HIS A 266 24.43 -6.38 -13.30
C HIS A 266 23.03 -6.49 -12.68
N ALA A 267 22.04 -7.00 -13.41
CA ALA A 267 20.62 -6.94 -13.06
C ALA A 267 20.31 -7.54 -11.68
N ALA A 268 20.83 -8.73 -11.37
CA ALA A 268 20.57 -9.40 -10.09
C ALA A 268 20.90 -8.50 -8.89
N SER A 269 22.15 -8.02 -8.83
CA SER A 269 22.65 -7.27 -7.68
C SER A 269 22.06 -5.86 -7.61
N LEU A 270 21.87 -5.19 -8.75
CA LEU A 270 21.20 -3.88 -8.79
C LEU A 270 19.73 -3.98 -8.35
N ALA A 271 19.02 -5.02 -8.81
CA ALA A 271 17.65 -5.28 -8.41
C ALA A 271 17.54 -5.58 -6.90
N ALA A 272 18.45 -6.41 -6.37
CA ALA A 272 18.49 -6.73 -4.95
C ALA A 272 18.84 -5.52 -4.06
N LEU A 273 19.79 -4.67 -4.48
CA LEU A 273 20.10 -3.40 -3.80
C LEU A 273 18.91 -2.43 -3.84
N THR A 274 18.20 -2.37 -4.97
CA THR A 274 16.97 -1.56 -5.11
C THR A 274 15.87 -2.05 -4.16
N ALA A 275 15.64 -3.36 -4.10
CA ALA A 275 14.67 -3.96 -3.19
C ALA A 275 15.03 -3.69 -1.73
N THR A 276 16.31 -3.83 -1.38
CA THR A 276 16.81 -3.61 -0.01
C THR A 276 16.75 -2.13 0.38
N CYS A 277 17.02 -1.21 -0.55
CA CYS A 277 16.81 0.23 -0.36
C CYS A 277 15.34 0.53 -0.05
N GLY A 278 14.42 0.01 -0.88
CA GLY A 278 12.98 0.11 -0.63
C GLY A 278 12.58 -0.45 0.73
N SER A 279 13.15 -1.59 1.14
CA SER A 279 12.90 -2.25 2.43
C SER A 279 13.33 -1.37 3.61
N PHE A 280 14.54 -0.79 3.58
CA PHE A 280 15.01 0.14 4.60
C PHE A 280 14.05 1.32 4.77
N LEU A 281 13.66 1.96 3.66
CA LEU A 281 12.79 3.13 3.70
C LEU A 281 11.39 2.76 4.20
N PHE A 282 10.80 1.72 3.60
CA PHE A 282 9.45 1.26 3.91
C PHE A 282 9.29 0.83 5.38
N ILE A 283 10.16 -0.06 5.87
CA ILE A 283 10.09 -0.57 7.25
C ILE A 283 10.30 0.57 8.25
N SER A 284 11.25 1.48 7.96
CA SER A 284 11.52 2.62 8.84
C SER A 284 10.29 3.50 9.02
N GLN A 285 9.59 3.81 7.94
CA GLN A 285 8.39 4.65 7.96
C GLN A 285 7.19 3.91 8.58
N ALA A 286 7.00 2.63 8.22
CA ALA A 286 5.93 1.79 8.76
C ALA A 286 6.01 1.65 10.29
N LEU A 287 7.22 1.54 10.86
CA LEU A 287 7.44 1.41 12.31
C LEU A 287 7.54 2.75 13.05
N ALA A 288 8.19 3.76 12.47
CA ALA A 288 8.43 5.03 13.16
C ALA A 288 7.14 5.85 13.35
N GLY A 289 6.16 5.70 12.46
CA GLY A 289 4.97 6.56 12.45
C GLY A 289 5.39 8.04 12.38
N ASP A 290 4.77 8.89 13.20
CA ASP A 290 5.01 10.34 13.20
C ASP A 290 6.12 10.78 14.16
N ARG A 291 7.12 9.92 14.44
CA ARG A 291 8.28 10.25 15.28
C ARG A 291 9.53 10.55 14.42
N PRO A 292 9.67 11.78 13.88
CA PRO A 292 10.73 12.13 12.91
C PRO A 292 12.15 12.08 13.48
N ARG A 293 12.33 12.04 14.80
CA ARG A 293 13.67 12.03 15.46
C ARG A 293 14.13 10.66 15.95
N SER A 294 13.47 9.56 15.57
CA SER A 294 13.88 8.22 15.97
C SER A 294 15.29 7.86 15.47
N ARG A 295 16.14 7.29 16.34
CA ARG A 295 17.47 6.76 15.96
C ARG A 295 17.35 5.68 14.86
N LEU A 296 16.30 4.86 14.93
CA LEU A 296 16.00 3.83 13.93
C LEU A 296 15.77 4.42 12.54
N LEU A 297 15.05 5.55 12.45
CA LEU A 297 14.77 6.20 11.18
C LEU A 297 16.07 6.71 10.52
N ARG A 298 16.98 7.29 11.32
CA ARG A 298 18.28 7.76 10.81
C ARG A 298 19.16 6.61 10.36
N SER A 299 19.26 5.54 11.15
CA SER A 299 20.09 4.38 10.78
C SER A 299 19.56 3.68 9.54
N MET A 300 18.24 3.50 9.42
CA MET A 300 17.64 2.89 8.23
C MET A 300 17.78 3.77 6.97
N ARG A 301 17.65 5.09 7.09
CA ARG A 301 17.96 6.00 5.97
C ARG A 301 19.44 5.93 5.57
N GLY A 302 20.36 5.80 6.54
CA GLY A 302 21.77 5.55 6.27
C GLY A 302 21.97 4.24 5.48
N GLY A 303 21.27 3.17 5.85
CA GLY A 303 21.25 1.90 5.10
C GLY A 303 20.73 2.06 3.67
N ALA A 304 19.65 2.83 3.46
CA ALA A 304 19.14 3.12 2.12
C ALA A 304 20.14 3.90 1.26
N VAL A 305 20.81 4.91 1.83
CA VAL A 305 21.88 5.67 1.14
C VAL A 305 23.04 4.74 0.79
N LEU A 306 23.44 3.85 1.70
CA LEU A 306 24.47 2.86 1.42
C LEU A 306 24.09 1.96 0.23
N CYS A 307 22.83 1.50 0.14
CA CYS A 307 22.37 0.74 -1.02
C CYS A 307 22.51 1.51 -2.34
N VAL A 308 22.16 2.81 -2.35
CA VAL A 308 22.27 3.66 -3.54
C VAL A 308 23.73 3.86 -3.94
N VAL A 309 24.62 4.12 -2.98
CA VAL A 309 26.06 4.27 -3.24
C VAL A 309 26.64 2.98 -3.78
N LEU A 310 26.34 1.83 -3.16
CA LEU A 310 26.80 0.52 -3.64
C LEU A 310 26.26 0.21 -5.05
N ALA A 311 25.01 0.56 -5.33
CA ALA A 311 24.42 0.36 -6.65
C ALA A 311 25.11 1.23 -7.71
N ALA A 312 25.42 2.49 -7.40
CA ALA A 312 26.16 3.37 -8.30
C ALA A 312 27.60 2.88 -8.53
N LEU A 313 28.31 2.50 -7.47
CA LEU A 313 29.66 1.94 -7.58
C LEU A 313 29.67 0.64 -8.40
N TYR A 314 28.68 -0.22 -8.20
CA TYR A 314 28.57 -1.47 -8.97
C TYR A 314 28.22 -1.21 -10.43
N ALA A 315 27.28 -0.30 -10.72
CA ALA A 315 26.90 0.05 -12.09
C ALA A 315 28.05 0.71 -12.88
N LEU A 316 29.01 1.31 -12.19
CA LEU A 316 30.22 1.90 -12.78
C LEU A 316 31.41 0.92 -12.82
N ASP A 317 31.17 -0.38 -12.59
CA ASP A 317 32.19 -1.44 -12.57
C ASP A 317 33.34 -1.19 -11.54
N LEU A 318 33.10 -0.34 -10.52
CA LEU A 318 34.06 -0.04 -9.45
C LEU A 318 34.09 -1.13 -8.36
N LEU A 319 33.07 -2.00 -8.32
CA LEU A 319 32.97 -3.12 -7.39
C LEU A 319 32.82 -4.43 -8.16
N SER A 320 33.50 -5.49 -7.69
CA SER A 320 33.36 -6.80 -8.30
C SER A 320 32.00 -7.44 -7.98
N THR A 321 31.44 -8.21 -8.93
CA THR A 321 30.19 -8.95 -8.74
C THR A 321 30.21 -9.80 -7.47
N ARG A 322 31.33 -10.48 -7.19
CA ARG A 322 31.48 -11.33 -6.00
C ARG A 322 31.36 -10.53 -4.71
N ALA A 323 32.01 -9.36 -4.64
CA ALA A 323 31.95 -8.49 -3.47
C ALA A 323 30.52 -7.98 -3.24
N VAL A 324 29.85 -7.49 -4.29
CA VAL A 324 28.49 -6.94 -4.17
C VAL A 324 27.47 -8.02 -3.81
N THR A 325 27.54 -9.19 -4.44
CA THR A 325 26.65 -10.31 -4.09
C THR A 325 26.80 -10.70 -2.62
N GLY A 326 28.03 -10.79 -2.10
CA GLY A 326 28.28 -11.06 -0.68
C GLY A 326 27.72 -9.97 0.25
N ILE A 327 27.90 -8.69 -0.12
CA ILE A 327 27.32 -7.57 0.64
C ILE A 327 25.80 -7.64 0.65
N VAL A 328 25.17 -7.88 -0.52
CA VAL A 328 23.72 -7.97 -0.67
C VAL A 328 23.14 -9.13 0.15
N SER A 329 23.80 -10.29 0.20
CA SER A 329 23.34 -11.44 1.01
C SER A 329 23.23 -11.12 2.49
N ILE A 330 24.09 -10.24 3.02
CA ILE A 330 24.02 -9.78 4.42
C ILE A 330 23.03 -8.62 4.54
N LEU A 331 23.20 -7.60 3.69
CA LEU A 331 22.46 -6.34 3.77
C LEU A 331 20.96 -6.54 3.55
N GLY A 332 20.54 -7.51 2.74
CA GLY A 332 19.14 -7.83 2.50
C GLY A 332 18.35 -8.22 3.76
N LEU A 333 19.02 -8.81 4.76
CA LEU A 333 18.39 -9.23 6.02
C LEU A 333 18.32 -8.11 7.07
N VAL A 334 19.20 -7.11 6.94
CA VAL A 334 19.40 -6.05 7.95
C VAL A 334 18.13 -5.23 8.22
N PRO A 335 17.35 -4.76 7.21
CA PRO A 335 16.13 -4.00 7.46
C PRO A 335 15.13 -4.74 8.34
N ALA A 336 14.92 -6.04 8.08
CA ALA A 336 14.02 -6.88 8.85
C ALA A 336 14.52 -7.04 10.29
N LEU A 337 15.80 -7.42 10.47
CA LEU A 337 16.41 -7.62 11.79
C LEU A 337 16.35 -6.35 12.65
N MET A 338 16.67 -5.19 12.08
CA MET A 338 16.58 -3.90 12.77
C MET A 338 15.13 -3.52 13.13
N GLY A 339 14.15 -3.98 12.34
CA GLY A 339 12.73 -3.73 12.54
C GLY A 339 12.07 -4.60 13.62
N ILE A 340 12.61 -5.78 13.92
CA ILE A 340 12.03 -6.75 14.88
C ILE A 340 11.66 -6.13 16.22
N PRO A 341 12.54 -5.38 16.93
CA PRO A 341 12.18 -4.81 18.23
C PRO A 341 10.98 -3.86 18.16
N GLY A 342 10.91 -3.05 17.09
CA GLY A 342 9.80 -2.14 16.84
C GLY A 342 8.49 -2.87 16.55
N ALA A 343 8.55 -3.90 15.70
CA ALA A 343 7.39 -4.70 15.34
C ALA A 343 6.85 -5.52 16.53
N VAL A 344 7.74 -6.14 17.32
CA VAL A 344 7.37 -6.86 18.56
C VAL A 344 6.69 -5.92 19.55
N ARG A 345 7.23 -4.71 19.75
CA ARG A 345 6.60 -3.72 20.64
C ARG A 345 5.19 -3.36 20.16
N ARG A 346 5.01 -3.11 18.87
CA ARG A 346 3.69 -2.80 18.27
C ARG A 346 2.72 -3.97 18.39
N ALA A 347 3.17 -5.19 18.09
CA ALA A 347 2.35 -6.40 18.22
C ALA A 347 1.89 -6.64 19.66
N ARG A 348 2.77 -6.41 20.66
CA ARG A 348 2.42 -6.49 22.09
C ARG A 348 1.38 -5.45 22.52
N LEU A 349 1.33 -4.31 21.84
CA LEU A 349 0.32 -3.26 22.04
C LEU A 349 -0.98 -3.51 21.26
N GLY A 350 -1.09 -4.64 20.53
CA GLY A 350 -2.27 -4.95 19.72
C GLY A 350 -2.33 -4.24 18.36
N ASP A 351 -1.26 -3.55 17.94
CA ASP A 351 -1.21 -2.91 16.62
C ASP A 351 -1.04 -3.97 15.51
N PRO A 352 -2.02 -4.10 14.58
CA PRO A 352 -2.00 -5.09 13.51
C PRO A 352 -0.84 -4.90 12.53
N VAL A 353 -0.23 -3.71 12.45
CA VAL A 353 0.98 -3.50 11.62
C VAL A 353 2.14 -4.32 12.15
N GLY A 354 2.33 -4.35 13.48
CA GLY A 354 3.44 -5.08 14.12
C GLY A 354 3.35 -6.59 13.88
N SER A 355 2.17 -7.19 14.04
CA SER A 355 1.98 -8.63 13.82
C SER A 355 2.09 -9.02 12.34
N THR A 356 1.61 -8.16 11.43
CA THR A 356 1.73 -8.38 9.98
C THR A 356 3.20 -8.36 9.54
N LEU A 357 4.02 -7.41 10.04
CA LEU A 357 5.45 -7.36 9.72
C LEU A 357 6.21 -8.58 10.26
N LEU A 358 5.90 -9.05 11.47
CA LEU A 358 6.53 -10.24 12.04
C LEU A 358 6.20 -11.50 11.23
N LEU A 359 4.96 -11.63 10.74
CA LEU A 359 4.56 -12.74 9.89
C LEU A 359 5.28 -12.70 8.54
N ALA A 360 5.38 -11.52 7.91
CA ALA A 360 6.13 -11.34 6.67
C ALA A 360 7.60 -11.76 6.86
N TRP A 361 8.27 -11.28 7.92
CA TRP A 361 9.66 -11.66 8.14
C TRP A 361 9.86 -13.13 8.48
N LEU A 362 8.91 -13.79 9.14
CA LEU A 362 8.97 -15.24 9.30
C LEU A 362 9.01 -15.95 7.94
N VAL A 363 8.10 -15.58 7.03
CA VAL A 363 8.03 -16.13 5.68
C VAL A 363 9.32 -15.85 4.92
N TYR A 364 9.78 -14.60 4.96
CA TYR A 364 11.02 -14.16 4.32
C TYR A 364 12.24 -14.94 4.81
N PHE A 365 12.41 -15.12 6.13
CA PHE A 365 13.54 -15.85 6.69
C PHE A 365 13.47 -17.34 6.39
N LEU A 366 12.29 -17.95 6.41
CA LEU A 366 12.12 -19.36 6.01
C LEU A 366 12.50 -19.54 4.54
N ALA A 367 11.98 -18.70 3.64
CA ALA A 367 12.29 -18.75 2.22
C ALA A 367 13.79 -18.53 1.95
N THR A 368 14.41 -17.56 2.63
CA THR A 368 15.85 -17.30 2.52
C THR A 368 16.67 -18.49 3.04
N ALA A 369 16.29 -19.07 4.18
CA ALA A 369 16.96 -20.25 4.74
C ALA A 369 16.87 -21.45 3.80
N THR A 370 15.72 -21.66 3.12
CA THR A 370 15.57 -22.70 2.09
C THR A 370 16.54 -22.47 0.93
N VAL A 371 16.64 -21.26 0.39
CA VAL A 371 17.58 -20.95 -0.70
C VAL A 371 19.04 -21.13 -0.26
N ILE A 372 19.41 -20.67 0.94
CA ILE A 372 20.75 -20.92 1.49
C ILE A 372 21.00 -22.42 1.61
N GLY A 373 20.03 -23.19 2.10
CA GLY A 373 20.12 -24.64 2.20
C GLY A 373 20.30 -25.32 0.84
N VAL A 374 19.63 -24.83 -0.21
CA VAL A 374 19.84 -25.30 -1.59
C VAL A 374 21.25 -24.95 -2.09
N ILE A 375 21.71 -23.73 -1.87
CA ILE A 375 23.05 -23.31 -2.31
C ILE A 375 24.14 -24.10 -1.57
N GLN A 376 23.94 -24.42 -0.29
CA GLN A 376 24.91 -25.20 0.50
C GLN A 376 24.78 -26.72 0.32
N GLY A 377 23.79 -27.21 -0.43
CA GLY A 377 23.55 -28.65 -0.59
C GLY A 377 23.00 -29.34 0.65
N TRP A 378 22.33 -28.60 1.54
CA TRP A 378 21.60 -29.14 2.70
C TRP A 378 20.17 -29.54 2.33
N VAL A 379 19.59 -28.87 1.33
CA VAL A 379 18.21 -29.07 0.87
C VAL A 379 18.24 -29.45 -0.61
N PRO A 380 17.54 -30.52 -1.03
CA PRO A 380 17.54 -30.94 -2.43
C PRO A 380 16.85 -29.92 -3.32
N VAL A 381 17.35 -29.79 -4.55
CA VAL A 381 16.77 -28.93 -5.58
C VAL A 381 15.52 -29.59 -6.14
N ASN A 382 14.41 -28.88 -6.08
CA ASN A 382 13.12 -29.27 -6.64
C ASN A 382 12.28 -28.02 -6.94
N PHE A 383 11.09 -28.22 -7.49
CA PHE A 383 10.17 -27.13 -7.81
C PHE A 383 9.91 -26.19 -6.62
N TRP A 384 9.58 -26.72 -5.44
CA TRP A 384 9.21 -25.89 -4.28
C TRP A 384 10.40 -25.11 -3.71
N THR A 385 11.58 -25.72 -3.67
CA THR A 385 12.77 -25.11 -3.09
C THR A 385 13.34 -24.02 -4.00
N LEU A 386 13.32 -24.21 -5.32
CA LEU A 386 13.69 -23.18 -6.30
C LEU A 386 12.74 -21.98 -6.29
N HIS A 387 11.43 -22.22 -6.11
CA HIS A 387 10.41 -21.16 -6.08
C HIS A 387 10.18 -20.57 -4.69
N SER A 388 10.80 -21.11 -3.65
CA SER A 388 10.58 -20.71 -2.25
C SER A 388 10.75 -19.20 -2.01
N PHE A 389 11.80 -18.61 -2.59
CA PHE A 389 12.06 -17.18 -2.50
C PHE A 389 11.01 -16.34 -3.24
N GLN A 390 10.60 -16.76 -4.44
CA GLN A 390 9.60 -16.03 -5.23
C GLN A 390 8.22 -16.07 -4.57
N PHE A 391 7.81 -17.22 -4.05
CA PHE A 391 6.57 -17.35 -3.28
C PHE A 391 6.63 -16.57 -1.97
N GLY A 392 7.75 -16.62 -1.26
CA GLY A 392 7.97 -15.83 -0.04
C GLY A 392 7.87 -14.32 -0.32
N ALA A 393 8.56 -13.83 -1.35
CA ALA A 393 8.50 -12.44 -1.76
C ALA A 393 7.09 -12.00 -2.18
N THR A 394 6.35 -12.86 -2.89
CA THR A 394 4.96 -12.57 -3.28
C THR A 394 4.04 -12.47 -2.06
N LEU A 395 4.20 -13.38 -1.09
CA LEU A 395 3.43 -13.33 0.15
C LEU A 395 3.77 -12.08 0.97
N ASP A 396 5.05 -11.70 1.04
CA ASP A 396 5.49 -10.47 1.69
C ASP A 396 4.87 -9.23 1.05
N MET A 397 4.83 -9.17 -0.28
CA MET A 397 4.16 -8.08 -1.00
C MET A 397 2.67 -7.98 -0.60
N LEU A 398 1.94 -9.10 -0.52
CA LEU A 398 0.54 -9.09 -0.09
C LEU A 398 0.38 -8.68 1.39
N LEU A 399 1.31 -9.08 2.26
CA LEU A 399 1.31 -8.68 3.67
C LEU A 399 1.65 -7.20 3.84
N PHE A 400 2.59 -6.66 3.06
CA PHE A 400 2.90 -5.23 3.04
C PHE A 400 1.74 -4.42 2.45
N MET A 401 1.06 -4.93 1.42
CA MET A 401 -0.17 -4.33 0.91
C MET A 401 -1.25 -4.23 1.99
N ARG A 402 -1.37 -5.20 2.90
CA ARG A 402 -2.23 -5.10 4.09
C ARG A 402 -1.79 -3.96 5.01
N VAL A 403 -0.48 -3.75 5.22
CA VAL A 403 0.05 -2.61 6.00
C VAL A 403 -0.34 -1.28 5.36
N LEU A 404 -0.23 -1.15 4.03
CA LEU A 404 -0.71 0.02 3.28
C LEU A 404 -2.21 0.25 3.47
N GLY A 405 -3.02 -0.82 3.41
CA GLY A 405 -4.46 -0.75 3.61
C GLY A 405 -4.83 -0.24 5.02
N LEU A 406 -4.11 -0.69 6.05
CA LEU A 406 -4.27 -0.20 7.42
C LEU A 406 -3.89 1.28 7.53
N ARG A 407 -2.81 1.72 6.88
CA ARG A 407 -2.40 3.14 6.84
C ARG A 407 -3.45 4.00 6.14
N THR A 408 -3.97 3.54 5.01
CA THR A 408 -5.04 4.23 4.26
C THR A 408 -6.30 4.38 5.10
N LYS A 409 -6.67 3.32 5.83
CA LYS A 409 -7.83 3.35 6.73
C LYS A 409 -7.64 4.39 7.85
N ALA A 410 -6.46 4.46 8.45
CA ALA A 410 -6.15 5.45 9.48
C ALA A 410 -6.27 6.88 8.94
N LEU A 411 -5.63 7.17 7.80
CA LEU A 411 -5.70 8.49 7.15
C LEU A 411 -7.14 8.90 6.79
N ARG A 412 -7.97 7.96 6.33
CA ARG A 412 -9.39 8.22 6.04
C ARG A 412 -10.19 8.56 7.29
N LEU A 413 -9.93 7.86 8.40
CA LEU A 413 -10.60 8.14 9.67
C LEU A 413 -10.22 9.53 10.19
N GLU A 414 -8.93 9.87 10.18
CA GLU A 414 -8.44 11.20 10.54
C GLU A 414 -9.07 12.32 9.69
N ALA A 415 -9.18 12.10 8.37
CA ALA A 415 -9.83 13.07 7.47
C ALA A 415 -11.33 13.23 7.75
N LEU A 416 -12.03 12.16 8.11
CA LEU A 416 -13.45 12.22 8.48
C LEU A 416 -13.66 12.98 9.78
N ASP A 417 -12.81 12.75 10.78
CA ASP A 417 -12.88 13.44 12.06
C ASP A 417 -12.55 14.93 11.90
N ALA A 418 -11.52 15.28 11.13
CA ALA A 418 -11.21 16.67 10.79
C ALA A 418 -12.36 17.38 10.06
N ASN A 419 -13.07 16.68 9.15
CA ASN A 419 -14.23 17.25 8.48
C ASN A 419 -15.39 17.47 9.46
N ARG A 420 -15.65 16.54 10.39
CA ARG A 420 -16.66 16.73 11.44
C ARG A 420 -16.34 17.91 12.34
N GLU A 421 -15.09 18.05 12.77
CA GLU A 421 -14.64 19.20 13.56
C GLU A 421 -14.85 20.52 12.81
N ARG A 422 -14.55 20.55 11.50
CA ARG A 422 -14.82 21.71 10.65
C ARG A 422 -16.30 22.04 10.55
N ASP A 423 -17.16 21.04 10.38
CA ASP A 423 -18.61 21.24 10.29
C ASP A 423 -19.19 21.74 11.62
N VAL A 424 -18.73 21.20 12.75
CA VAL A 424 -19.10 21.69 14.09
C VAL A 424 -18.64 23.13 14.30
N MET A 425 -17.38 23.46 13.97
CA MET A 425 -16.89 24.84 14.05
C MET A 425 -17.68 25.78 13.14
N ARG A 426 -18.05 25.34 11.94
CA ARG A 426 -18.86 26.13 11.01
C ARG A 426 -20.27 26.38 11.56
N SER A 427 -20.88 25.39 12.20
CA SER A 427 -22.18 25.54 12.86
C SER A 427 -22.10 26.57 13.99
N LEU A 428 -21.14 26.43 14.90
CA LEU A 428 -20.91 27.37 16.01
C LEU A 428 -20.60 28.80 15.55
N ALA A 429 -20.01 28.98 14.36
CA ALA A 429 -19.70 30.30 13.83
C ALA A 429 -20.93 31.08 13.33
N HIS A 430 -22.04 30.40 13.00
CA HIS A 430 -23.19 31.00 12.32
C HIS A 430 -24.52 30.92 13.07
N THR A 431 -24.62 30.15 14.15
CA THR A 431 -25.82 30.03 14.98
C THR A 431 -25.59 30.59 16.39
N ASP A 432 -26.68 30.98 17.04
CA ASP A 432 -26.75 31.31 18.46
C ASP A 432 -26.91 30.00 19.25
N PRO A 433 -26.02 29.71 20.22
CA PRO A 433 -26.00 28.41 20.90
C PRO A 433 -27.21 28.16 21.81
N LEU A 434 -27.90 29.21 22.26
CA LEU A 434 -29.08 29.08 23.12
C LEU A 434 -30.35 28.80 22.30
N THR A 435 -30.60 29.61 21.27
CA THR A 435 -31.86 29.56 20.51
C THR A 435 -31.79 28.68 19.25
N GLY A 436 -30.59 28.35 18.78
CA GLY A 436 -30.38 27.66 17.50
C GLY A 436 -30.65 28.52 16.26
N LEU A 437 -31.04 29.79 16.44
CA LEU A 437 -31.24 30.73 15.34
C LEU A 437 -29.89 31.15 14.73
N PRO A 438 -29.86 31.61 13.46
CA PRO A 438 -28.73 32.36 12.93
C PRO A 438 -28.28 33.48 13.89
N ASN A 439 -26.97 33.56 14.14
CA ASN A 439 -26.36 34.68 14.84
C ASN A 439 -26.12 35.86 13.88
N ARG A 440 -25.52 36.95 14.36
CA ARG A 440 -25.19 38.13 13.53
C ARG A 440 -24.44 37.80 12.23
N ARG A 441 -23.52 36.82 12.24
CA ARG A 441 -22.81 36.38 11.03
C ARG A 441 -23.71 35.60 10.09
N GLY A 442 -24.54 34.69 10.62
CA GLY A 442 -25.53 33.94 9.85
C GLY A 442 -26.55 34.85 9.16
N LEU A 443 -27.04 35.87 9.87
CA LEU A 443 -27.94 36.89 9.32
C LEU A 443 -27.29 37.65 8.16
N ASN A 444 -26.06 38.13 8.31
CA ASN A 444 -25.38 38.90 7.26
C ASN A 444 -25.21 38.10 5.96
N ILE A 445 -24.90 36.80 6.07
CA ILE A 445 -24.81 35.90 4.90
C ILE A 445 -26.17 35.78 4.22
N ALA A 446 -27.24 35.61 4.99
CA ALA A 446 -28.59 35.47 4.46
C ALA A 446 -29.09 36.78 3.81
N LEU A 447 -28.82 37.93 4.41
CA LEU A 447 -29.13 39.26 3.86
C LEU A 447 -28.42 39.50 2.53
N ALA A 448 -27.11 39.23 2.45
CA ALA A 448 -26.35 39.40 1.21
C ALA A 448 -26.94 38.54 0.07
N SER A 449 -27.34 37.31 0.38
CA SER A 449 -28.02 36.43 -0.58
C SER A 449 -29.40 36.97 -0.98
N ALA A 450 -30.21 37.42 -0.02
CA ALA A 450 -31.58 37.90 -0.28
C ALA A 450 -31.61 39.19 -1.09
N LEU A 451 -30.71 40.14 -0.80
CA LEU A 451 -30.60 41.42 -1.51
C LEU A 451 -30.31 41.25 -3.00
N SER A 452 -29.50 40.26 -3.38
CA SER A 452 -29.20 39.96 -4.80
C SER A 452 -30.43 39.58 -5.63
N ARG A 453 -31.53 39.16 -4.95
CA ARG A 453 -32.79 38.75 -5.58
C ARG A 453 -33.89 39.80 -5.42
N CYS A 454 -33.58 40.95 -4.83
CA CYS A 454 -34.54 42.00 -4.53
C CYS A 454 -34.81 42.88 -5.77
N SER A 455 -36.07 43.26 -5.96
CA SER A 455 -36.50 44.21 -7.00
C SER A 455 -37.69 45.03 -6.49
N SER A 456 -38.15 46.00 -7.27
CA SER A 456 -39.36 46.80 -6.96
C SER A 456 -40.63 45.95 -6.81
N GLU A 457 -40.69 44.78 -7.45
CA GLU A 457 -41.83 43.84 -7.37
C GLU A 457 -41.64 42.75 -6.30
N LYS A 458 -40.40 42.56 -5.82
CA LYS A 458 -40.00 41.55 -4.83
C LYS A 458 -39.10 42.17 -3.78
N MET A 459 -39.73 42.81 -2.82
CA MET A 459 -39.07 43.54 -1.75
C MET A 459 -38.55 42.61 -0.64
N LEU A 460 -37.59 43.12 0.11
CA LEU A 460 -37.02 42.49 1.30
C LEU A 460 -37.24 43.45 2.48
N ALA A 461 -37.89 43.00 3.54
CA ALA A 461 -38.00 43.76 4.78
C ALA A 461 -37.12 43.16 5.88
N VAL A 462 -36.47 44.03 6.64
CA VAL A 462 -35.68 43.66 7.83
C VAL A 462 -36.30 44.34 9.04
N TYR A 463 -36.67 43.54 10.03
CA TYR A 463 -37.25 43.98 11.29
C TYR A 463 -36.23 43.75 12.39
N VAL A 464 -35.67 44.82 12.95
CA VAL A 464 -34.83 44.79 14.14
C VAL A 464 -35.74 44.95 15.35
N MET A 465 -35.60 44.04 16.31
CA MET A 465 -36.52 43.89 17.42
C MET A 465 -35.77 43.74 18.74
N ASP A 466 -36.35 44.28 19.80
CA ASP A 466 -35.83 44.16 21.15
C ASP A 466 -36.96 43.95 22.15
N LEU A 467 -36.72 43.07 23.12
CA LEU A 467 -37.70 42.65 24.12
C LEU A 467 -37.82 43.69 25.25
N ASP A 468 -38.95 44.38 25.28
CA ASP A 468 -39.24 45.37 26.31
C ASP A 468 -39.44 44.69 27.66
N GLY A 469 -38.56 44.99 28.63
CA GLY A 469 -38.67 44.47 29.99
C GLY A 469 -37.94 43.16 30.24
N PHE A 470 -37.08 42.71 29.32
CA PHE A 470 -36.31 41.47 29.50
C PHE A 470 -35.37 41.49 30.72
N LYS A 471 -34.67 42.60 30.97
CA LYS A 471 -33.76 42.72 32.13
C LYS A 471 -34.47 42.52 33.49
N PRO A 472 -35.62 43.19 33.77
CA PRO A 472 -36.42 42.89 34.95
C PRO A 472 -36.78 41.41 35.15
N VAL A 473 -37.03 40.67 34.07
CA VAL A 473 -37.32 39.23 34.15
C VAL A 473 -36.11 38.45 34.67
N ASN A 474 -34.91 38.74 34.15
CA ASN A 474 -33.67 38.15 34.66
C ASN A 474 -33.44 38.51 36.13
N ASP A 475 -33.67 39.76 36.50
CA ASP A 475 -33.44 40.26 37.85
C ASP A 475 -34.43 39.64 38.87
N GLN A 476 -35.68 39.37 38.44
CA GLN A 476 -36.74 38.85 39.32
C GLN A 476 -36.81 37.31 39.36
N HIS A 477 -36.54 36.63 38.25
CA HIS A 477 -36.75 35.18 38.10
C HIS A 477 -35.47 34.39 37.81
N GLY A 478 -34.33 35.06 37.66
CA GLY A 478 -33.04 34.44 37.38
C GLY A 478 -32.80 34.21 35.89
N HIS A 479 -31.52 34.04 35.54
CA HIS A 479 -31.07 33.87 34.14
C HIS A 479 -31.65 32.63 33.45
N ASP A 480 -31.90 31.53 34.19
CA ASP A 480 -32.47 30.31 33.59
C ASP A 480 -33.87 30.57 33.02
N VAL A 481 -34.71 31.35 33.72
CA VAL A 481 -36.05 31.74 33.23
C VAL A 481 -35.94 32.72 32.06
N GLY A 482 -34.94 33.61 32.08
CA GLY A 482 -34.63 34.46 30.94
C GLY A 482 -34.23 33.69 29.69
N ASP A 483 -33.42 32.64 29.84
CA ASP A 483 -33.01 31.77 28.74
C ASP A 483 -34.20 30.97 28.17
N GLU A 484 -35.07 30.43 29.04
CA GLU A 484 -36.34 29.82 28.63
C GLU A 484 -37.24 30.81 27.87
N LEU A 485 -37.32 32.06 28.34
CA LEU A 485 -38.07 33.12 27.66
C LEU A 485 -37.53 33.37 26.26
N LEU A 486 -36.20 33.43 26.07
CA LEU A 486 -35.59 33.63 24.75
C LEU A 486 -35.89 32.46 23.79
N VAL A 487 -35.91 31.22 24.29
CA VAL A 487 -36.33 30.05 23.50
C VAL A 487 -37.83 30.11 23.16
N ALA A 488 -38.68 30.56 24.10
CA ALA A 488 -40.11 30.72 23.86
C ALA A 488 -40.42 31.85 22.85
N VAL A 489 -39.70 32.97 22.94
CA VAL A 489 -39.71 34.08 21.97
C VAL A 489 -39.33 33.58 20.59
N THR A 490 -38.26 32.78 20.50
CA THR A 490 -37.82 32.17 19.24
C THR A 490 -38.94 31.38 18.57
N ARG A 491 -39.59 30.46 19.31
CA ARG A 491 -40.71 29.67 18.80
C ARG A 491 -41.89 30.53 18.38
N ARG A 492 -42.19 31.58 19.15
CA ARG A 492 -43.29 32.50 18.85
C ARG A 492 -43.04 33.27 17.57
N LEU A 493 -41.85 33.84 17.39
CA LEU A 493 -41.47 34.55 16.16
C LEU A 493 -41.51 33.61 14.95
N GLN A 494 -40.91 32.41 15.06
CA GLN A 494 -40.93 31.40 13.99
C GLN A 494 -42.36 30.97 13.60
N GLY A 495 -43.28 30.88 14.56
CA GLY A 495 -44.69 30.55 14.30
C GLY A 495 -45.49 31.66 13.58
N HIS A 496 -44.97 32.89 13.53
CA HIS A 496 -45.66 34.04 12.91
C HIS A 496 -45.10 34.44 11.55
N VAL A 497 -43.94 33.89 11.16
CA VAL A 497 -43.30 34.11 9.85
C VAL A 497 -43.45 32.89 8.94
N ARG A 498 -43.16 33.03 7.64
CA ARG A 498 -43.18 31.92 6.68
C ARG A 498 -41.92 31.08 6.82
N GLN A 499 -41.95 29.83 6.35
CA GLN A 499 -40.75 28.97 6.30
C GLN A 499 -39.63 29.55 5.42
N SER A 500 -39.97 30.42 4.46
CA SER A 500 -39.01 31.13 3.60
C SER A 500 -38.35 32.34 4.28
N ASP A 501 -38.90 32.80 5.40
CA ASP A 501 -38.39 33.95 6.15
C ASP A 501 -37.34 33.49 7.17
N LEU A 502 -36.44 34.38 7.57
CA LEU A 502 -35.39 34.09 8.53
C LEU A 502 -35.65 34.82 9.85
N VAL A 503 -35.52 34.11 10.97
CA VAL A 503 -35.41 34.70 12.30
C VAL A 503 -33.96 34.54 12.75
N ALA A 504 -33.34 35.59 13.26
CA ALA A 504 -31.98 35.61 13.77
C ALA A 504 -31.94 36.24 15.16
N ARG A 505 -30.95 35.86 15.99
CA ARG A 505 -30.68 36.49 17.28
C ARG A 505 -29.31 37.16 17.24
N LEU A 506 -29.25 38.45 17.53
CA LEU A 506 -27.99 39.21 17.45
C LEU A 506 -27.16 39.14 18.73
N GLY A 507 -27.83 38.94 19.87
CA GLY A 507 -27.26 38.84 21.21
C GLY A 507 -28.23 39.40 22.24
N GLY A 508 -28.14 38.96 23.50
CA GLY A 508 -29.03 39.42 24.56
C GLY A 508 -30.50 39.19 24.22
N ASP A 509 -31.28 40.26 24.21
CA ASP A 509 -32.70 40.39 23.89
C ASP A 509 -32.99 40.88 22.46
N GLU A 510 -31.97 40.99 21.60
CA GLU A 510 -32.12 41.49 20.23
C GLU A 510 -32.39 40.37 19.21
N PHE A 511 -33.47 40.52 18.46
CA PHE A 511 -33.86 39.62 17.37
C PHE A 511 -33.98 40.37 16.06
N VAL A 512 -33.75 39.67 14.95
CA VAL A 512 -34.01 40.18 13.61
C VAL A 512 -34.89 39.20 12.85
N VAL A 513 -35.92 39.72 12.19
CA VAL A 513 -36.67 38.98 11.17
C VAL A 513 -36.34 39.56 9.80
N MET A 514 -36.04 38.69 8.85
CA MET A 514 -35.85 39.03 7.45
C MET A 514 -36.94 38.33 6.64
N ALA A 515 -37.82 39.11 6.02
CA ALA A 515 -38.92 38.61 5.19
C ALA A 515 -38.73 39.03 3.74
N GLY A 516 -38.61 38.06 2.84
CA GLY A 516 -38.35 38.30 1.42
C GLY A 516 -39.59 38.10 0.55
N GLN A 517 -39.48 38.51 -0.72
CA GLN A 517 -40.53 38.35 -1.74
C GLN A 517 -41.85 39.05 -1.37
N LEU A 518 -41.76 40.18 -0.67
CA LEU A 518 -42.91 41.00 -0.35
C LEU A 518 -43.33 41.80 -1.60
N GLN A 519 -44.63 41.81 -1.90
CA GLN A 519 -45.18 42.41 -3.13
C GLN A 519 -45.62 43.87 -2.91
N SER A 520 -45.82 44.29 -1.66
CA SER A 520 -46.22 45.65 -1.32
C SER A 520 -45.60 46.12 0.01
N LEU A 521 -45.47 47.44 0.17
CA LEU A 521 -45.09 48.06 1.44
C LEU A 521 -46.09 47.74 2.55
N GLN A 522 -47.37 47.62 2.18
CA GLN A 522 -48.44 47.25 3.10
C GLN A 522 -48.24 45.84 3.68
N GLN A 523 -47.84 44.85 2.86
CA GLN A 523 -47.54 43.50 3.35
C GLN A 523 -46.41 43.50 4.39
N ALA A 524 -45.39 44.35 4.20
CA ALA A 524 -44.32 44.50 5.20
C ALA A 524 -44.87 45.09 6.51
N GLN A 525 -45.66 46.15 6.42
CA GLN A 525 -46.27 46.76 7.60
C GLN A 525 -47.21 45.79 8.34
N GLU A 526 -48.02 45.02 7.62
CA GLU A 526 -48.92 44.00 8.18
C GLU A 526 -48.14 42.90 8.90
N LEU A 527 -47.02 42.43 8.34
CA LEU A 527 -46.15 41.45 9.00
C LEU A 527 -45.55 42.04 10.28
N GLY A 528 -45.08 43.29 10.27
CA GLY A 528 -44.57 43.96 11.45
C GLY A 528 -45.61 44.06 12.57
N HIS A 529 -46.86 44.42 12.24
CA HIS A 529 -47.96 44.47 13.22
C HIS A 529 -48.30 43.07 13.73
N LYS A 530 -48.33 42.07 12.86
CA LYS A 530 -48.56 40.68 13.23
C LYS A 530 -47.50 40.18 14.23
N LEU A 531 -46.23 40.53 14.03
CA LEU A 531 -45.14 40.19 14.95
C LEU A 531 -45.29 40.92 16.29
N LEU A 532 -45.66 42.20 16.28
CA LEU A 532 -45.91 42.99 17.48
C LEU A 532 -47.09 42.45 18.29
N ASP A 533 -48.21 42.15 17.64
CA ASP A 533 -49.43 41.66 18.28
C ASP A 533 -49.25 40.28 18.90
N ALA A 534 -48.32 39.46 18.39
CA ALA A 534 -47.96 38.17 19.00
C ALA A 534 -47.44 38.31 20.44
N PHE A 535 -46.91 39.49 20.81
CA PHE A 535 -46.39 39.76 22.15
C PHE A 535 -47.47 40.26 23.13
N ARG A 536 -48.73 40.40 22.69
CA ARG A 536 -49.85 40.70 23.61
C ARG A 536 -50.23 39.53 24.51
N SER A 537 -49.95 38.30 24.07
CA SER A 537 -50.22 37.11 24.89
C SER A 537 -49.05 36.85 25.85
N PRO A 538 -49.28 36.55 27.14
CA PRO A 538 -48.21 36.22 28.07
C PRO A 538 -47.42 34.97 27.63
N PHE A 539 -46.18 34.86 28.10
CA PHE A 539 -45.34 33.68 27.92
C PHE A 539 -45.50 32.76 29.14
N SER A 540 -45.97 31.53 28.92
CA SER A 540 -46.01 30.49 29.95
C SER A 540 -44.66 29.77 29.99
N LEU A 541 -43.85 30.03 31.01
CA LEU A 541 -42.54 29.42 31.23
C LEU A 541 -42.62 28.54 32.49
N ASN A 542 -42.65 27.22 32.33
CA ASN A 542 -42.86 26.27 33.42
C ASN A 542 -44.03 26.67 34.35
N ASN A 543 -43.72 27.27 35.51
CA ASN A 543 -44.68 27.69 36.55
C ASN A 543 -44.90 29.21 36.65
N VAL A 544 -44.35 30.02 35.74
CA VAL A 544 -44.44 31.49 35.77
C VAL A 544 -45.06 31.99 34.46
N GLN A 545 -45.96 32.97 34.56
CA GLN A 545 -46.39 33.75 33.41
C GLN A 545 -45.62 35.06 33.36
N VAL A 546 -44.99 35.32 32.23
CA VAL A 546 -44.18 36.51 31.99
C VAL A 546 -44.80 37.33 30.87
N GLU A 547 -45.05 38.60 31.16
CA GLU A 547 -45.46 39.60 30.17
C GLU A 547 -44.25 40.47 29.80
N ILE A 548 -43.86 40.44 28.53
CA ILE A 548 -42.84 41.31 27.96
C ILE A 548 -43.39 41.96 26.70
N GLY A 549 -42.98 43.20 26.46
CA GLY A 549 -43.30 43.88 25.22
C GLY A 549 -42.27 43.59 24.13
N LEU A 550 -42.53 44.11 22.93
CA LEU A 550 -41.60 44.07 21.81
C LEU A 550 -41.60 45.44 21.15
N THR A 551 -40.43 46.02 20.97
CA THR A 551 -40.28 47.20 20.12
C THR A 551 -39.64 46.79 18.81
N ILE A 552 -40.26 47.15 17.69
CA ILE A 552 -39.84 46.76 16.34
C ILE A 552 -39.54 48.00 15.51
N GLY A 553 -38.33 48.07 14.97
CA GLY A 553 -37.98 48.97 13.88
C GLY A 553 -37.78 48.20 12.59
N TYR A 554 -38.24 48.73 11.45
CA TYR A 554 -38.05 48.04 10.18
C TYR A 554 -37.68 48.97 9.03
N ALA A 555 -37.02 48.39 8.03
CA ALA A 555 -36.64 49.02 6.77
C ALA A 555 -36.83 48.03 5.62
N ILE A 556 -37.04 48.55 4.41
CA ILE A 556 -37.41 47.77 3.23
C ILE A 556 -36.47 48.07 2.07
N ALA A 557 -35.86 47.04 1.49
CA ALA A 557 -35.16 47.14 0.21
C ALA A 557 -36.13 46.87 -0.97
N PRO A 558 -35.94 47.58 -2.11
CA PRO A 558 -34.89 48.59 -2.35
C PRO A 558 -35.27 50.02 -1.92
N HIS A 559 -36.43 50.24 -1.29
CA HIS A 559 -37.00 51.58 -1.03
C HIS A 559 -36.20 52.44 -0.04
N ASP A 560 -35.80 51.87 1.09
CA ASP A 560 -35.17 52.59 2.20
C ASP A 560 -33.62 52.48 2.12
N SER A 561 -33.12 51.32 1.69
CA SER A 561 -31.70 51.10 1.35
C SER A 561 -31.57 49.92 0.38
N THR A 562 -30.43 49.85 -0.33
CA THR A 562 -30.09 48.76 -1.26
C THR A 562 -28.99 47.84 -0.72
N ASP A 563 -28.45 48.12 0.47
CA ASP A 563 -27.39 47.33 1.10
C ASP A 563 -27.77 46.89 2.52
N ALA A 564 -27.17 45.78 2.97
CA ALA A 564 -27.51 45.17 4.26
C ALA A 564 -27.17 46.07 5.46
N ILE A 565 -26.10 46.86 5.39
CA ILE A 565 -25.66 47.73 6.48
C ILE A 565 -26.65 48.89 6.60
N GLY A 566 -27.04 49.51 5.48
CA GLY A 566 -28.02 50.58 5.45
C GLY A 566 -29.38 50.14 5.99
N LEU A 567 -29.89 48.98 5.56
CA LEU A 567 -31.17 48.44 6.06
C LEU A 567 -31.16 48.21 7.57
N LEU A 568 -30.13 47.55 8.09
CA LEU A 568 -30.03 47.26 9.52
C LEU A 568 -29.91 48.55 10.33
N LYS A 569 -29.14 49.53 9.87
CA LYS A 569 -29.00 50.84 10.55
C LYS A 569 -30.32 51.61 10.59
N LEU A 570 -31.07 51.64 9.49
CA LEU A 570 -32.37 52.33 9.44
C LEU A 570 -33.40 51.65 10.34
N ALA A 571 -33.46 50.32 10.31
CA ALA A 571 -34.35 49.53 11.16
C ALA A 571 -33.99 49.70 12.65
N ASP A 572 -32.70 49.66 13.00
CA ASP A 572 -32.22 49.89 14.37
C ASP A 572 -32.55 51.29 14.88
N ALA A 573 -32.33 52.34 14.07
CA ALA A 573 -32.72 53.71 14.41
C ALA A 573 -34.23 53.87 14.63
N ALA A 574 -35.06 53.20 13.82
CA ALA A 574 -36.51 53.15 14.03
C ALA A 574 -36.89 52.48 15.36
N MET A 575 -36.26 51.35 15.67
CA MET A 575 -36.48 50.61 16.91
C MET A 575 -36.09 51.45 18.12
N TYR A 576 -34.92 52.09 18.08
CA TYR A 576 -34.42 52.95 19.14
C TYR A 576 -35.35 54.15 19.40
N SER A 577 -35.83 54.79 18.32
CA SER A 577 -36.86 55.84 18.41
C SER A 577 -38.16 55.33 19.05
N GLY A 578 -38.56 54.09 18.75
CA GLY A 578 -39.70 53.42 19.36
C GLY A 578 -39.53 53.19 20.86
N LYS A 579 -38.33 52.79 21.29
CA LYS A 579 -38.00 52.60 22.71
C LYS A 579 -38.10 53.90 23.50
N GLN A 580 -37.66 55.03 22.93
CA GLN A 580 -37.79 56.34 23.55
C GLN A 580 -39.24 56.85 23.55
N GLY A 581 -40.03 56.46 22.55
CA GLY A 581 -41.41 56.91 22.33
C GLY A 581 -42.50 56.14 23.07
N GLY A 582 -42.17 55.32 24.08
CA GLY A 582 -43.15 54.60 24.90
C GLY A 582 -43.14 53.08 24.81
N LYS A 583 -42.24 52.49 24.00
CA LYS A 583 -42.09 51.02 23.80
C LYS A 583 -43.34 50.37 23.19
N PHE A 584 -43.32 49.05 22.97
CA PHE A 584 -44.43 48.28 22.40
C PHE A 584 -45.00 48.90 21.11
N CYS A 585 -44.15 49.11 20.11
CA CYS A 585 -44.55 49.75 18.86
C CYS A 585 -43.80 49.21 17.65
N LEU A 586 -44.37 49.47 16.46
CA LEU A 586 -43.74 49.24 15.18
C LEU A 586 -43.42 50.59 14.54
N ARG A 587 -42.17 50.82 14.13
CA ARG A 587 -41.74 52.03 13.41
C ARG A 587 -40.95 51.71 12.15
N ARG A 588 -41.17 52.49 11.09
CA ARG A 588 -40.37 52.47 9.86
C ARG A 588 -39.49 53.71 9.81
N ASN A 589 -38.25 53.58 9.35
CA ASN A 589 -37.40 54.73 9.03
C ASN A 589 -37.18 54.81 7.53
N THR A 590 -37.74 55.85 6.89
CA THR A 590 -37.56 56.18 5.47
C THR A 590 -36.38 57.13 5.22
N GLY A 591 -35.61 57.50 6.25
CA GLY A 591 -34.48 58.43 6.19
C GLY A 591 -34.63 59.71 7.03
N ASP A 592 -35.80 59.92 7.66
CA ASP A 592 -36.14 61.16 8.38
C ASP A 592 -35.71 61.15 9.86
N LEU A 593 -35.45 59.98 10.44
CA LEU A 593 -34.95 59.87 11.81
C LEU A 593 -33.42 60.01 11.78
N ALA A 594 -32.90 61.03 12.47
CA ALA A 594 -31.47 61.28 12.57
C ALA A 594 -30.72 60.02 13.03
N LEU A 595 -29.70 59.63 12.28
CA LEU A 595 -28.77 58.54 12.61
C LEU A 595 -27.88 58.95 13.79
N SER A 596 -28.44 59.07 14.99
CA SER A 596 -27.68 59.42 16.19
C SER A 596 -27.24 58.15 16.93
N SER A 597 -26.19 57.50 16.42
CA SER A 597 -25.13 56.83 17.22
C SER A 597 -24.21 56.03 16.32
N THR A 598 -22.96 56.49 16.21
CA THR A 598 -21.78 55.69 15.82
C THR A 598 -21.38 54.72 16.92
#